data_AF-A0A023EK31-F1
#
_entry.id   AF-A0A023EK31-F1
#
_cell.length_a   1.000
_cell.length_b   1.000
_cell.length_c   1.000
_cell.angle_alpha   90.00
_cell.angle_beta   90.00
_cell.angle_gamma   90.00
#
_symmetry.space_group_name_H-M   'P 1'
#
loop_
_entity.id
_entity.type
_entity.pdbx_description
1 polymer ?
#
loop_
_entity_poly.entity_id
_entity_poly.type
_entity_poly.pdbx_seq_one_letter_code
_entity_poly.pdbx_strand_id
1 'polypeptide(L)'
;MTFTQPSIPTCLAHLILAGVTGWSLKHLPICHDPSHSTTSSDSIPLMLMLLVFLLGHSLLGIFRHSHPDPHKNLRKIYDLSVLLAMVLPLPLLNTQLYLKYQVGDGSHLTPYSYLLISTSLPFLVGCLYSELSQRHKSQYVTTVVALVNLTVLLWISFCNENFWGIGLAVSYCMKHFTLPRLADRYNVPFVDLHTYGLGFFEIFAINVVIDADLYRTELVAQ
;
A
#
# COMPACT_ATOMS: atom_id res chain seq x y z
N MET A 1 -32.20 15.04 -9.14
CA MET A 1 -30.79 15.17 -8.72
C MET A 1 -30.72 14.82 -7.24
N THR A 2 -30.14 13.69 -6.88
CA THR A 2 -29.92 13.30 -5.48
C THR A 2 -28.58 13.90 -5.03
N PHE A 3 -28.63 14.95 -4.22
CA PHE A 3 -27.45 15.50 -3.55
C PHE A 3 -26.86 14.43 -2.63
N THR A 4 -25.67 13.94 -2.93
CA THR A 4 -24.89 13.13 -1.99
C THR A 4 -24.30 14.08 -0.97
N GLN A 5 -24.76 14.02 0.29
CA GLN A 5 -24.19 14.86 1.34
C GLN A 5 -22.67 14.59 1.48
N PRO A 6 -21.86 15.64 1.69
CA PRO A 6 -20.43 15.47 1.96
C PRO A 6 -20.23 14.66 3.24
N SER A 7 -19.46 13.58 3.17
CA SER A 7 -19.14 12.76 4.34
C SER A 7 -17.91 13.33 5.04
N ILE A 8 -18.16 14.25 5.97
CA ILE A 8 -17.16 14.79 6.92
C ILE A 8 -16.25 13.68 7.51
N PRO A 9 -16.76 12.51 7.98
CA PRO A 9 -15.88 11.46 8.51
C PRO A 9 -14.92 10.88 7.47
N THR A 10 -15.35 10.70 6.23
CA THR A 10 -14.48 10.22 5.13
C THR A 10 -13.42 11.24 4.77
N CYS A 11 -13.79 12.52 4.71
CA CYS A 11 -12.84 13.60 4.48
C CYS A 11 -11.77 13.64 5.57
N LEU A 12 -12.18 13.48 6.84
CA LEU A 12 -11.26 13.42 7.98
C LEU A 12 -10.33 12.20 7.90
N ALA A 13 -10.86 11.02 7.53
CA ALA A 13 -10.04 9.82 7.35
C ALA A 13 -8.93 10.03 6.31
N HIS A 14 -9.25 10.68 5.18
CA HIS A 14 -8.25 11.03 4.17
C HIS A 14 -7.25 12.06 4.70
N LEU A 15 -7.69 13.10 5.41
CA LEU A 15 -6.79 14.08 6.01
C LEU A 15 -5.79 13.42 6.99
N ILE A 16 -6.27 12.48 7.80
CA ILE A 16 -5.42 11.69 8.70
C ILE A 16 -4.43 10.85 7.90
N LEU A 17 -4.88 10.16 6.84
CA LEU A 17 -3.97 9.43 5.95
C LEU A 17 -2.91 10.36 5.35
N ALA A 18 -3.25 11.54 4.82
CA ALA A 18 -2.27 12.48 4.28
C ALA A 18 -1.26 12.95 5.33
N GLY A 19 -1.72 13.18 6.57
CA GLY A 19 -0.86 13.52 7.70
C GLY A 19 0.12 12.40 8.03
N VAL A 20 -0.36 11.16 8.07
CA VAL A 20 0.48 9.96 8.25
C VAL A 20 1.45 9.82 7.09
N THR A 21 1.02 9.98 5.84
CA THR A 21 1.88 9.91 4.66
C THR A 21 2.95 11.02 4.66
N GLY A 22 2.62 12.23 5.10
CA GLY A 22 3.59 13.31 5.28
C GLY A 22 4.63 13.01 6.37
N TRP A 23 4.18 12.47 7.52
CA TRP A 23 5.09 11.99 8.57
C TRP A 23 5.98 10.86 8.06
N SER A 24 5.40 9.95 7.28
CA SER A 24 6.05 8.82 6.65
C SER A 24 7.15 9.27 5.68
N LEU A 25 6.83 10.19 4.75
CA LEU A 25 7.80 10.75 3.81
C LEU A 25 8.99 11.41 4.50
N LYS A 26 8.76 12.07 5.65
CA LYS A 26 9.83 12.68 6.45
C LYS A 26 10.81 11.65 7.04
N HIS A 27 10.34 10.46 7.39
CA HIS A 27 11.16 9.40 8.02
C HIS A 27 11.66 8.36 7.03
N LEU A 28 11.35 8.51 5.75
CA LEU A 28 11.88 7.61 4.74
C LEU A 28 13.41 7.77 4.68
N PRO A 29 14.19 6.68 4.78
CA PRO A 29 15.64 6.74 4.57
C PRO A 29 15.88 7.01 3.08
N ILE A 30 15.92 8.30 2.72
CA ILE A 30 16.36 8.76 1.40
C ILE A 30 17.88 8.77 1.47
N CYS A 31 18.50 7.92 0.65
CA CYS A 31 19.95 7.75 0.52
C CYS A 31 20.66 9.11 0.63
N HIS A 32 21.20 9.39 1.81
CA HIS A 32 21.86 10.65 2.15
C HIS A 32 23.38 10.42 2.19
N ASP A 33 23.91 9.55 1.32
CA ASP A 33 25.35 9.36 1.16
C ASP A 33 25.83 9.90 -0.20
N PRO A 34 26.40 11.12 -0.24
CA PRO A 34 27.02 11.68 -1.44
C PRO A 34 28.40 11.07 -1.75
N SER A 35 28.87 10.06 -1.00
CA SER A 35 30.27 9.60 -1.02
C SER A 35 30.53 8.23 -1.65
N HIS A 36 29.52 7.47 -2.11
CA HIS A 36 29.73 6.20 -2.82
C HIS A 36 29.09 6.19 -4.20
N SER A 37 29.63 7.03 -5.09
CA SER A 37 29.52 6.86 -6.53
C SER A 37 30.36 5.66 -6.96
N THR A 38 29.78 4.46 -6.98
CA THR A 38 30.20 3.38 -7.87
C THR A 38 29.17 2.25 -7.89
N THR A 39 28.37 2.23 -8.97
CA THR A 39 27.80 1.01 -9.57
C THR A 39 26.91 0.12 -8.69
N SER A 40 25.91 0.69 -8.00
CA SER A 40 24.69 -0.08 -7.69
C SER A 40 23.47 0.74 -8.09
N SER A 41 22.58 0.13 -8.87
CA SER A 41 21.49 0.80 -9.61
C SER A 41 20.69 1.78 -8.75
N ASP A 42 20.72 3.06 -9.17
CA ASP A 42 19.81 4.17 -8.82
C ASP A 42 18.35 3.81 -9.13
N SER A 43 17.82 2.80 -8.45
CA SER A 43 16.42 2.43 -8.54
C SER A 43 15.63 3.38 -7.64
N ILE A 44 14.64 4.06 -8.23
CA ILE A 44 13.71 4.90 -7.47
C ILE A 44 13.14 4.05 -6.33
N PRO A 45 13.26 4.49 -5.06
CA PRO A 45 12.79 3.68 -3.94
C PRO A 45 11.27 3.44 -4.10
N LEU A 46 10.87 2.17 -4.25
CA LEU A 46 9.48 1.79 -4.49
C LEU A 46 8.56 2.24 -3.34
N MET A 47 9.14 2.35 -2.13
CA MET A 47 8.45 2.92 -0.98
C MET A 47 8.11 4.41 -1.17
N LEU A 48 9.00 5.20 -1.79
CA LEU A 48 8.69 6.60 -2.13
C LEU A 48 7.54 6.67 -3.13
N MET A 49 7.55 5.81 -4.16
CA MET A 49 6.44 5.73 -5.13
C MET A 49 5.12 5.40 -4.44
N LEU A 50 5.13 4.44 -3.51
CA LEU A 50 3.96 4.07 -2.72
C LEU A 50 3.43 5.25 -1.89
N LEU A 51 4.31 5.94 -1.16
CA LEU A 51 3.92 7.08 -0.31
C LEU A 51 3.38 8.25 -1.16
N VAL A 52 4.03 8.58 -2.28
CA VAL A 52 3.53 9.62 -3.19
C VAL A 52 2.17 9.24 -3.77
N PHE A 53 1.99 7.97 -4.13
CA PHE A 53 0.69 7.47 -4.58
C PHE A 53 -0.38 7.59 -3.49
N LEU A 54 -0.10 7.17 -2.25
CA LEU A 54 -1.06 7.24 -1.14
C LEU A 54 -1.39 8.68 -0.75
N LEU A 55 -0.43 9.59 -0.83
CA LEU A 55 -0.66 11.03 -0.66
C LEU A 55 -1.63 11.54 -1.75
N GLY A 56 -1.36 11.20 -3.01
CA GLY A 56 -2.25 11.54 -4.12
C GLY A 56 -3.66 10.95 -3.95
N HIS A 57 -3.76 9.69 -3.53
CA HIS A 57 -5.02 9.03 -3.23
C HIS A 57 -5.80 9.75 -2.12
N SER A 58 -5.13 10.14 -1.05
CA SER A 58 -5.72 10.89 0.05
C SER A 58 -6.22 12.27 -0.41
N LEU A 59 -5.40 13.03 -1.14
CA LEU A 59 -5.79 14.35 -1.67
C LEU A 59 -7.01 14.25 -2.59
N LEU A 60 -7.06 13.24 -3.47
CA LEU A 60 -8.24 12.94 -4.28
C LEU A 60 -9.47 12.63 -3.43
N GLY A 61 -9.28 11.90 -2.32
CA GLY A 61 -10.32 11.60 -1.34
C GLY A 61 -10.86 12.85 -0.65
N ILE A 62 -9.99 13.77 -0.23
CA ILE A 62 -10.37 15.07 0.33
C ILE A 62 -11.20 15.84 -0.70
N PHE A 63 -10.68 16.05 -1.91
CA PHE A 63 -11.39 16.81 -2.95
C PHE A 63 -12.74 16.21 -3.31
N ARG A 64 -12.85 14.89 -3.36
CA ARG A 64 -14.12 14.20 -3.64
C ARG A 64 -15.16 14.43 -2.55
N HIS A 65 -14.77 14.34 -1.28
CA HIS A 65 -15.72 14.34 -0.16
C HIS A 65 -15.92 15.72 0.47
N SER A 66 -15.07 16.71 0.17
CA SER A 66 -15.28 18.10 0.57
C SER A 66 -16.36 18.82 -0.26
N HIS A 67 -16.67 18.35 -1.47
CA HIS A 67 -17.67 18.97 -2.35
C HIS A 67 -18.96 18.12 -2.43
N PRO A 68 -20.16 18.71 -2.28
CA PRO A 68 -21.43 17.98 -2.31
C PRO A 68 -21.76 17.37 -3.69
N ASP A 69 -21.22 17.94 -4.78
CA ASP A 69 -21.36 17.40 -6.15
C ASP A 69 -19.99 17.32 -6.84
N PRO A 70 -19.19 16.27 -6.59
CA PRO A 70 -17.88 16.13 -7.21
C PRO A 70 -18.03 15.79 -8.70
N HIS A 71 -17.23 16.43 -9.54
CA HIS A 71 -17.24 16.22 -10.99
C HIS A 71 -17.09 14.73 -11.36
N LYS A 72 -17.79 14.27 -12.41
CA LYS A 72 -17.82 12.86 -12.83
C LYS A 72 -16.42 12.25 -13.00
N ASN A 73 -15.48 13.02 -13.55
CA ASN A 73 -14.10 12.55 -13.74
C ASN A 73 -13.36 12.38 -12.41
N LEU A 74 -13.55 13.28 -11.44
CA LEU A 74 -12.96 13.17 -10.11
C LEU A 74 -13.47 11.91 -9.40
N ARG A 75 -14.78 11.62 -9.53
CA ARG A 75 -15.38 10.39 -9.00
C ARG A 75 -14.71 9.15 -9.58
N LYS A 76 -14.58 9.07 -10.91
CA LYS A 76 -13.93 7.94 -11.61
C LYS A 76 -12.45 7.78 -11.24
N ILE A 77 -11.69 8.88 -11.20
CA ILE A 77 -10.27 8.85 -10.83
C ILE A 77 -10.09 8.37 -9.39
N TYR A 78 -10.96 8.82 -8.48
CA TYR A 78 -10.95 8.34 -7.10
C TYR A 78 -11.34 6.85 -7.00
N ASP A 79 -12.37 6.40 -7.71
CA ASP A 79 -12.76 4.98 -7.68
C ASP A 79 -11.61 4.09 -8.21
N LEU A 80 -10.88 4.55 -9.23
CA LEU A 80 -9.68 3.89 -9.74
C LEU A 80 -8.53 3.90 -8.71
N SER A 81 -8.32 5.03 -8.03
CA SER A 81 -7.27 5.12 -7.01
C SER A 81 -7.59 4.27 -5.78
N VAL A 82 -8.86 4.13 -5.40
CA VAL A 82 -9.30 3.18 -4.36
C VAL A 82 -8.95 1.75 -4.76
N LEU A 83 -9.26 1.35 -6.00
CA LEU A 83 -8.92 0.01 -6.49
C LEU A 83 -7.40 -0.23 -6.43
N LEU A 84 -6.62 0.76 -6.88
CA LEU A 84 -5.16 0.67 -6.87
C LEU A 84 -4.60 0.64 -5.43
N ALA A 85 -5.15 1.43 -4.50
CA ALA A 85 -4.76 1.44 -3.09
C ALA A 85 -5.06 0.14 -2.34
N MET A 86 -5.99 -0.68 -2.85
CA MET A 86 -6.24 -2.02 -2.30
C MET A 86 -5.18 -3.04 -2.74
N VAL A 87 -4.61 -2.90 -3.94
CA VAL A 87 -3.75 -3.93 -4.55
C VAL A 87 -2.27 -3.59 -4.53
N LEU A 88 -1.92 -2.31 -4.63
CA LEU A 88 -0.55 -1.84 -4.86
C LEU A 88 0.38 -1.86 -3.63
N PRO A 89 -0.08 -1.58 -2.38
CA PRO A 89 0.85 -1.38 -1.26
C PRO A 89 1.73 -2.58 -0.91
N LEU A 90 1.17 -3.78 -0.83
CA LEU A 90 1.91 -4.99 -0.47
C LEU A 90 2.92 -5.42 -1.56
N PRO A 91 2.54 -5.50 -2.85
CA PRO A 91 3.49 -5.81 -3.91
C PRO A 91 4.68 -4.85 -3.98
N LEU A 92 4.44 -3.53 -3.85
CA LEU A 92 5.52 -2.54 -3.85
C LEU A 92 6.47 -2.74 -2.67
N LEU A 93 5.93 -2.97 -1.47
CA LEU A 93 6.74 -3.22 -0.28
C LEU A 93 7.55 -4.51 -0.42
N ASN A 94 6.93 -5.62 -0.81
CA ASN A 94 7.63 -6.90 -0.99
C ASN A 94 8.77 -6.79 -2.00
N THR A 95 8.53 -6.08 -3.10
CA THR A 95 9.54 -5.85 -4.14
C THR A 95 10.68 -5.00 -3.61
N GLN A 96 10.39 -3.96 -2.82
CA GLN A 96 11.41 -3.15 -2.15
C GLN A 96 12.28 -4.00 -1.21
N LEU A 97 11.67 -4.87 -0.40
CA LEU A 97 12.40 -5.75 0.53
C LEU A 97 13.21 -6.81 -0.20
N TYR A 98 12.67 -7.39 -1.27
CA TYR A 98 13.38 -8.33 -2.12
C TYR A 98 14.66 -7.71 -2.71
N LEU A 99 14.56 -6.46 -3.20
CA LEU A 99 15.70 -5.72 -3.72
C LEU A 99 16.70 -5.33 -2.62
N LYS A 100 16.24 -4.97 -1.42
CA LYS A 100 17.12 -4.61 -0.30
C LYS A 100 17.89 -5.79 0.27
N TYR A 101 17.21 -6.90 0.53
CA TYR A 101 17.81 -8.11 1.09
C TYR A 101 18.53 -8.98 0.04
N GLN A 102 18.49 -8.59 -1.24
CA GLN A 102 19.05 -9.34 -2.37
C GLN A 102 18.65 -10.83 -2.35
N VAL A 103 17.37 -11.10 -2.11
CA VAL A 103 16.86 -12.48 -2.00
C VAL A 103 16.95 -13.13 -3.39
N GLY A 104 18.04 -13.83 -3.74
CA GLY A 104 18.18 -14.58 -4.99
C GLY A 104 19.36 -14.18 -5.89
N ASP A 105 19.50 -14.89 -7.02
CA ASP A 105 20.70 -14.98 -7.89
C ASP A 105 21.07 -13.72 -8.70
N GLY A 106 20.74 -12.51 -8.23
CA GLY A 106 21.14 -11.25 -8.87
C GLY A 106 20.34 -10.84 -10.12
N SER A 107 19.32 -11.61 -10.52
CA SER A 107 18.41 -11.19 -11.60
C SER A 107 17.33 -10.22 -11.09
N HIS A 108 17.49 -8.94 -11.42
CA HIS A 108 16.50 -7.89 -11.13
C HIS A 108 15.17 -8.07 -11.87
N LEU A 109 15.11 -8.92 -12.91
CA LEU A 109 13.88 -9.16 -13.67
C LEU A 109 12.80 -9.91 -12.85
N THR A 110 13.22 -10.76 -11.91
CA THR A 110 12.32 -11.55 -11.07
C THR A 110 11.46 -10.70 -10.12
N PRO A 111 12.00 -9.73 -9.35
CA PRO A 111 11.19 -8.90 -8.46
C PRO A 111 10.23 -7.96 -9.21
N TYR A 112 10.65 -7.34 -10.32
CA TYR A 112 9.78 -6.43 -11.07
C TYR A 112 8.66 -7.17 -11.84
N SER A 113 8.94 -8.38 -12.35
CA SER A 113 7.89 -9.21 -12.94
C SER A 113 6.88 -9.68 -11.89
N TYR A 114 7.32 -10.03 -10.68
CA TYR A 114 6.45 -10.28 -9.54
C TYR A 114 5.56 -9.07 -9.24
N LEU A 115 6.14 -7.86 -9.11
CA LEU A 115 5.38 -6.61 -8.89
C LEU A 115 4.31 -6.42 -9.94
N LEU A 116 4.69 -6.57 -11.21
CA LEU A 116 3.80 -6.34 -12.34
C LEU A 116 2.64 -7.33 -12.33
N ILE A 117 2.89 -8.63 -12.17
CA ILE A 117 1.84 -9.66 -12.14
C ILE A 117 0.94 -9.48 -10.91
N SER A 118 1.55 -9.28 -9.74
CA SER A 118 0.86 -9.15 -8.46
C SER A 118 -0.03 -7.91 -8.39
N THR A 119 0.31 -6.85 -9.11
CA THR A 119 -0.50 -5.62 -9.19
C THR A 119 -1.50 -5.66 -10.34
N SER A 120 -1.06 -6.03 -11.55
CA SER A 120 -1.88 -5.96 -12.76
C SER A 120 -3.03 -6.96 -12.75
N LEU A 121 -2.81 -8.17 -12.24
CA LEU A 121 -3.84 -9.21 -12.20
C LEU A 121 -5.09 -8.78 -11.40
N PRO A 122 -4.98 -8.44 -10.10
CA PRO A 122 -6.16 -8.03 -9.33
C PRO A 122 -6.72 -6.68 -9.80
N PHE A 123 -5.87 -5.77 -10.32
CA PHE A 123 -6.33 -4.49 -10.87
C PHE A 123 -7.18 -4.68 -12.13
N LEU A 124 -6.71 -5.46 -13.11
CA LEU A 124 -7.44 -5.73 -14.34
C LEU A 124 -8.75 -6.47 -14.06
N VAL A 125 -8.72 -7.49 -13.19
CA VAL A 125 -9.92 -8.18 -12.73
C VAL A 125 -10.88 -7.20 -12.04
N GLY A 126 -10.37 -6.27 -11.23
CA GLY A 126 -11.16 -5.21 -10.60
C GLY A 126 -11.84 -4.25 -11.59
N CYS A 127 -11.14 -3.86 -12.64
CA CYS A 127 -11.68 -3.03 -13.71
C CYS A 127 -12.73 -3.78 -14.54
N LEU A 128 -12.45 -5.04 -14.92
CA LEU A 128 -13.33 -5.87 -15.75
C LEU A 128 -14.62 -6.24 -15.02
N TYR A 129 -14.52 -6.63 -13.75
CA TYR A 129 -15.65 -7.02 -12.91
C TYR A 129 -16.13 -5.87 -12.01
N SER A 130 -16.17 -4.66 -12.56
CA SER A 130 -16.62 -3.46 -11.84
C SER A 130 -18.14 -3.40 -11.62
N GLU A 131 -18.92 -4.21 -12.35
CA GLU A 131 -20.37 -4.35 -12.15
C GLU A 131 -20.72 -4.98 -10.80
N LEU A 132 -21.80 -4.48 -10.18
CA LEU A 132 -22.22 -4.89 -8.84
C LEU A 132 -22.48 -6.40 -8.72
N SER A 133 -23.01 -7.02 -9.77
CA SER A 133 -23.33 -8.45 -9.85
C SER A 133 -22.08 -9.35 -9.83
N GLN A 134 -20.95 -8.85 -10.36
CA GLN A 134 -19.72 -9.61 -10.53
C GLN A 134 -18.61 -9.21 -9.56
N ARG A 135 -18.85 -8.19 -8.73
CA ARG A 135 -17.90 -7.66 -7.74
C ARG A 135 -17.34 -8.72 -6.79
N HIS A 136 -18.12 -9.74 -6.45
CA HIS A 136 -17.66 -10.85 -5.60
C HIS A 136 -16.48 -11.63 -6.20
N LYS A 137 -16.43 -11.78 -7.53
CA LYS A 137 -15.31 -12.44 -8.23
C LYS A 137 -14.03 -11.63 -8.12
N SER A 138 -14.14 -10.31 -8.31
CA SER A 138 -13.01 -9.39 -8.12
C SER A 138 -12.48 -9.41 -6.69
N GLN A 139 -13.38 -9.38 -5.70
CA GLN A 139 -13.00 -9.47 -4.29
C GLN A 139 -12.26 -10.78 -3.96
N TYR A 140 -12.68 -11.89 -4.54
CA TYR A 140 -12.00 -13.19 -4.37
C TYR A 140 -10.58 -13.15 -4.92
N VAL A 141 -10.38 -12.70 -6.15
CA VAL A 141 -9.05 -12.59 -6.77
C VAL A 141 -8.15 -11.65 -5.97
N THR A 142 -8.65 -10.47 -5.61
CA THR A 142 -7.89 -9.51 -4.79
C THR A 142 -7.50 -10.11 -3.44
N THR A 143 -8.38 -10.88 -2.80
CA THR A 143 -8.08 -11.57 -1.53
C THR A 143 -7.01 -12.64 -1.71
N VAL A 144 -7.12 -13.49 -2.74
CA VAL A 144 -6.12 -14.54 -3.02
C VAL A 144 -4.75 -13.91 -3.27
N VAL A 145 -4.68 -12.88 -4.12
CA VAL A 145 -3.43 -12.18 -4.41
C VAL A 145 -2.88 -11.49 -3.16
N ALA A 146 -3.73 -10.86 -2.35
CA ALA A 146 -3.30 -10.26 -1.08
C ALA A 146 -2.71 -11.29 -0.12
N LEU A 147 -3.30 -12.49 0.01
CA LEU A 147 -2.78 -13.57 0.84
C LEU A 147 -1.44 -14.12 0.33
N VAL A 148 -1.26 -14.23 -0.98
CA VAL A 148 0.03 -14.60 -1.57
C VAL A 148 1.09 -13.55 -1.23
N ASN A 149 0.79 -12.26 -1.42
CA ASN A 149 1.72 -11.20 -1.04
C ASN A 149 2.01 -11.20 0.46
N LEU A 150 1.02 -11.47 1.30
CA LEU A 150 1.19 -11.54 2.74
C LEU A 150 2.12 -12.70 3.14
N THR A 151 1.98 -13.85 2.48
CA THR A 151 2.86 -15.00 2.69
C THR A 151 4.29 -14.68 2.28
N VAL A 152 4.48 -13.98 1.16
CA VAL A 152 5.80 -13.50 0.71
C VAL A 152 6.40 -12.51 1.72
N LEU A 153 5.60 -11.57 2.23
CA LEU A 153 6.05 -10.62 3.26
C LEU A 153 6.52 -11.39 4.51
N LEU A 154 5.70 -12.31 5.02
CA LEU A 154 6.04 -13.12 6.19
C LEU A 154 7.31 -13.95 5.97
N TRP A 155 7.45 -14.55 4.78
CA TRP A 155 8.65 -15.32 4.42
C TRP A 155 9.90 -14.44 4.46
N ILE A 156 9.89 -13.31 3.75
CA ILE A 156 11.02 -12.37 3.71
C ILE A 156 11.34 -11.86 5.12
N SER A 157 10.31 -11.45 5.88
CA SER A 157 10.50 -10.92 7.23
C SER A 157 11.02 -11.96 8.21
N PHE A 158 10.57 -13.21 8.12
CA PHE A 158 11.05 -14.29 8.98
C PHE A 158 12.51 -14.66 8.67
N CYS A 159 12.87 -14.77 7.39
CA CYS A 159 14.24 -15.09 6.98
C CYS A 159 15.26 -14.00 7.35
N ASN A 160 14.84 -12.75 7.53
CA ASN A 160 15.71 -11.63 7.85
C ASN A 160 15.44 -11.04 9.26
N GLU A 161 14.76 -11.78 10.13
CA GLU A 161 14.43 -11.39 11.52
C GLU A 161 13.74 -10.01 11.66
N ASN A 162 13.06 -9.55 10.62
CA ASN A 162 12.38 -8.25 10.58
C ASN A 162 11.01 -8.33 11.27
N PHE A 163 11.00 -8.12 12.59
CA PHE A 163 9.79 -8.20 13.41
C PHE A 163 8.73 -7.16 13.03
N TRP A 164 9.13 -6.00 12.50
CA TRP A 164 8.20 -5.00 11.99
C TRP A 164 7.37 -5.56 10.83
N GLY A 165 7.97 -6.40 9.98
CA GLY A 165 7.29 -6.99 8.83
C GLY A 165 6.32 -8.09 9.24
N ILE A 166 6.65 -8.85 10.28
CA ILE A 166 5.73 -9.79 10.93
C ILE A 166 4.54 -9.03 11.54
N GLY A 167 4.81 -7.95 12.28
CA GLY A 167 3.78 -7.07 12.85
C GLY A 167 2.87 -6.46 11.78
N LEU A 168 3.46 -6.00 10.66
CA LEU A 168 2.72 -5.52 9.50
C LEU A 168 1.79 -6.58 8.94
N ALA A 169 2.27 -7.82 8.81
CA ALA A 169 1.47 -8.91 8.27
C ALA A 169 0.27 -9.27 9.17
N VAL A 170 0.48 -9.30 10.49
CA VAL A 170 -0.61 -9.50 11.47
C VAL A 170 -1.62 -8.36 11.40
N SER A 171 -1.14 -7.11 11.38
CA SER A 171 -1.97 -5.92 11.25
C SER A 171 -2.78 -5.93 9.95
N TYR A 172 -2.17 -6.33 8.83
CA TYR A 172 -2.85 -6.47 7.54
C TYR A 172 -3.91 -7.57 7.56
N CYS A 173 -3.63 -8.72 8.19
CA CYS A 173 -4.63 -9.78 8.41
C CYS A 173 -5.83 -9.27 9.19
N MET A 174 -5.61 -8.54 10.29
CA MET A 174 -6.68 -7.93 11.07
C MET A 174 -7.45 -6.91 10.23
N LYS A 175 -6.75 -6.08 9.45
CA LYS A 175 -7.35 -5.12 8.51
C LYS A 175 -8.26 -5.84 7.50
N HIS A 176 -7.79 -6.92 6.89
CA HIS A 176 -8.47 -7.61 5.79
C HIS A 176 -9.69 -8.42 6.25
N PHE A 177 -9.59 -9.11 7.40
CA PHE A 177 -10.64 -10.03 7.85
C PHE A 177 -11.55 -9.45 8.95
N THR A 178 -11.04 -8.58 9.81
CA THR A 178 -11.78 -8.06 10.97
C THR A 178 -12.53 -6.78 10.62
N LEU A 179 -11.92 -5.86 9.85
CA LEU A 179 -12.56 -4.58 9.54
C LEU A 179 -13.86 -4.70 8.73
N PRO A 180 -14.00 -5.58 7.72
CA PRO A 180 -15.29 -5.74 7.04
C PRO A 180 -16.42 -6.13 8.02
N ARG A 181 -16.14 -7.06 8.94
CA ARG A 181 -17.11 -7.50 9.95
C ARG A 181 -17.47 -6.39 10.93
N LEU A 182 -16.51 -5.54 11.29
CA LEU A 182 -16.74 -4.37 12.14
C LEU A 182 -17.55 -3.29 11.41
N ALA A 183 -17.23 -3.03 10.15
CA ALA A 183 -17.97 -2.08 9.31
C ALA A 183 -19.45 -2.47 9.21
N ASP A 184 -19.74 -3.75 8.96
CA ASP A 184 -21.11 -4.27 8.90
C ASP A 184 -21.81 -4.18 10.26
N ARG A 185 -21.12 -4.52 11.37
CA ARG A 185 -21.71 -4.52 12.72
C ARG A 185 -22.03 -3.11 13.23
N TYR A 186 -21.19 -2.12 12.93
CA TYR A 186 -21.31 -0.76 13.44
C TYR A 186 -21.86 0.23 12.40
N ASN A 187 -22.23 -0.25 11.20
CA ASN A 187 -22.71 0.56 10.08
C ASN A 187 -21.75 1.71 9.71
N VAL A 188 -20.44 1.46 9.80
CA VAL A 188 -19.39 2.43 9.48
C VAL A 188 -19.02 2.27 8.00
N PRO A 189 -18.87 3.38 7.23
CA PRO A 189 -18.46 3.29 5.84
C PRO A 189 -17.13 2.53 5.70
N PHE A 190 -17.12 1.48 4.88
CA PHE A 190 -15.93 0.66 4.64
C PHE A 190 -14.73 1.49 4.15
N VAL A 191 -14.99 2.56 3.38
CA VAL A 191 -13.97 3.48 2.88
C VAL A 191 -13.20 4.12 4.03
N ASP A 192 -13.88 4.59 5.08
CA ASP A 192 -13.24 5.26 6.21
C ASP A 192 -12.30 4.29 6.94
N LEU A 193 -12.81 3.09 7.23
CA LEU A 193 -12.07 2.03 7.92
C LEU A 193 -10.88 1.53 7.11
N HIS A 194 -11.03 1.42 5.79
CA HIS A 194 -9.95 1.05 4.88
C HIS A 194 -8.85 2.12 4.86
N THR A 195 -9.22 3.41 4.78
CA THR A 195 -8.29 4.55 4.79
C THR A 195 -7.50 4.62 6.09
N TYR A 196 -8.15 4.44 7.25
CA TYR A 196 -7.43 4.31 8.51
C TYR A 196 -6.46 3.14 8.52
N GLY A 197 -6.89 1.99 7.97
CA GLY A 197 -6.03 0.83 7.81
C GLY A 197 -4.85 1.05 6.86
N LEU A 198 -4.93 1.97 5.90
CA LEU A 198 -3.77 2.38 5.08
C LEU A 198 -2.78 3.22 5.91
N GLY A 199 -3.25 4.08 6.80
CA GLY A 199 -2.37 4.82 7.71
C GLY A 199 -1.57 3.89 8.63
N PHE A 200 -2.23 2.89 9.24
CA PHE A 200 -1.51 1.87 10.02
C PHE A 200 -0.52 1.08 9.17
N PHE A 201 -0.91 0.71 7.94
CA PHE A 201 0.00 0.04 7.01
C PHE A 201 1.27 0.86 6.77
N GLU A 202 1.15 2.16 6.50
CA GLU A 202 2.30 3.04 6.23
C GLU A 202 3.28 3.11 7.40
N ILE A 203 2.77 3.26 8.63
CA ILE A 203 3.61 3.35 9.84
C ILE A 203 4.47 2.09 9.98
N PHE A 204 3.84 0.91 9.85
CA PHE A 204 4.59 -0.34 9.89
C PHE A 204 5.53 -0.48 8.70
N ALA A 205 5.06 -0.23 7.48
CA ALA A 205 5.85 -0.38 6.25
C ALA A 205 7.13 0.46 6.26
N ILE A 206 7.12 1.67 6.83
CA ILE A 206 8.33 2.47 6.99
C ILE A 206 9.31 1.82 7.95
N ASN A 207 8.86 1.38 9.11
CA ASN A 207 9.74 0.73 10.07
C ASN A 207 10.35 -0.55 9.49
N VAL A 208 9.60 -1.30 8.68
CA VAL A 208 10.12 -2.45 7.92
C VAL A 208 11.27 -2.05 6.99
N VAL A 209 11.12 -0.94 6.26
CA VAL A 209 12.14 -0.47 5.30
C VAL A 209 13.36 0.12 5.98
N ILE A 210 13.18 0.79 7.14
CA ILE A 210 14.27 1.30 7.98
C ILE A 210 15.07 0.13 8.55
N ASP A 211 14.40 -0.85 9.13
CA ASP A 211 15.03 -2.06 9.68
C ASP A 211 15.83 -2.82 8.62
N ALA A 212 15.28 -2.96 7.42
CA ALA A 212 16.00 -3.52 6.27
C ALA A 212 17.22 -2.69 5.83
N ASP A 213 17.21 -1.38 6.06
CA ASP A 213 18.36 -0.51 5.76
C ASP A 213 19.49 -0.67 6.78
N LEU A 214 19.13 -0.73 8.06
CA LEU A 214 20.07 -0.96 9.15
C LEU A 214 20.78 -2.31 8.98
N TYR A 215 20.01 -3.37 8.71
CA TYR A 215 20.57 -4.70 8.45
C TYR A 215 21.58 -4.71 7.30
N ARG A 216 21.28 -4.00 6.19
CA ARG A 216 22.20 -3.90 5.05
C ARG A 216 23.49 -3.16 5.42
N THR A 217 23.40 -2.14 6.25
CA THR A 217 24.56 -1.35 6.69
C THR A 217 25.49 -2.18 7.57
N GLU A 218 24.93 -3.02 8.44
CA GLU A 218 25.70 -3.96 9.26
C GLU A 218 26.45 -5.00 8.42
N LEU A 219 25.83 -5.52 7.36
CA LEU A 219 26.48 -6.47 6.45
C LEU A 219 27.65 -5.88 5.66
N VAL A 220 27.60 -4.59 5.31
CA VAL A 220 28.70 -3.92 4.57
C VAL A 220 29.87 -3.57 5.49
N ALA A 221 29.63 -3.43 6.80
CA ALA A 221 30.66 -3.11 7.78
C ALA A 221 31.48 -4.32 8.25
N GLN A 222 31.06 -5.54 7.93
CA GLN A 222 31.74 -6.81 8.24
C GLN A 222 32.67 -7.26 7.10
#